data_AF-A0A7S2CHI5-F1
#
_entry.id   AF-A0A7S2CHI5-F1
#
_cell.length_a   1.000
_cell.length_b   1.000
_cell.length_c   1.000
_cell.angle_alpha   90.00
_cell.angle_beta   90.00
_cell.angle_gamma   90.00
#
_symmetry.space_group_name_H-M   'P 1'
#
loop_
_entity.id
_entity.type
_entity.pdbx_description
1 polymer ?
#
loop_
_entity_poly.entity_id
_entity_poly.type
_entity_poly.pdbx_seq_one_letter_code
_entity_poly.pdbx_strand_id
1 'polypeptide(L)'
;VQFTDLNTELTPFQRRYVSSVKRCDELERKIRFFTAEIDKFGLPRSSETTVDEFMAAEAAEQQKTAVHMLETYEAELGEAESQLLELNSYSEKLTQEYNEKVELQEVLIKSQSFFEMD
;
A
#
# COMPACT_ATOMS: atom_id res chain seq x y z
N VAL A 1 -28.21 17.71 9.90
CA VAL A 1 -27.62 19.02 10.26
C VAL A 1 -26.88 19.54 9.03
N GLN A 2 -27.03 20.83 8.69
CA GLN A 2 -26.33 21.45 7.56
C GLN A 2 -25.32 22.46 8.11
N PHE A 3 -24.07 22.36 7.65
CA PHE A 3 -23.01 23.29 8.03
C PHE A 3 -22.87 24.37 6.95
N THR A 4 -22.70 25.62 7.38
CA THR A 4 -22.39 26.77 6.53
C THR A 4 -20.92 27.16 6.71
N ASP A 5 -20.25 27.59 5.65
CA ASP A 5 -18.86 28.04 5.75
C ASP A 5 -18.82 29.45 6.35
N LEU A 6 -18.17 29.58 7.52
CA LEU A 6 -17.97 30.86 8.19
C LEU A 6 -16.66 31.54 7.80
N ASN A 7 -15.74 30.83 7.14
CA ASN A 7 -14.38 31.29 6.84
C ASN A 7 -14.16 31.41 5.32
N THR A 8 -15.09 32.08 4.63
CA THR A 8 -15.09 32.21 3.16
C THR A 8 -13.92 33.03 2.62
N GLU A 9 -13.34 33.89 3.45
CA GLU A 9 -12.21 34.76 3.16
C GLU A 9 -10.85 34.06 3.27
N LEU A 10 -10.79 32.91 3.95
CA LEU A 10 -9.56 32.14 4.10
C LEU A 10 -9.38 31.15 2.95
N THR A 11 -8.21 31.20 2.32
CA THR A 11 -7.81 30.16 1.36
C THR A 11 -7.71 28.80 2.06
N PRO A 12 -7.89 27.68 1.35
CA PRO A 12 -7.79 26.34 1.95
C PRO A 12 -6.53 26.16 2.79
N PHE A 13 -5.36 26.62 2.33
CA PHE A 13 -4.07 26.50 3.02
C PHE A 13 -3.92 27.34 4.29
N GLN A 14 -4.73 28.38 4.45
CA GLN A 14 -4.73 29.24 5.64
C GLN A 14 -5.67 28.73 6.74
N ARG A 15 -6.48 27.71 6.45
CA ARG A 15 -7.45 27.17 7.41
C ARG A 15 -6.76 26.35 8.49
N ARG A 16 -7.38 26.32 9.68
CA ARG A 16 -6.79 25.74 10.90
C ARG A 16 -6.41 24.26 10.78
N TYR A 17 -7.19 23.45 10.05
CA TYR A 17 -7.09 21.99 10.02
C TYR A 17 -6.41 21.43 8.77
N VAL A 18 -5.69 22.24 8.00
CA VAL A 18 -5.02 21.81 6.76
C VAL A 18 -4.04 20.66 6.99
N SER A 19 -3.31 20.68 8.09
CA SER A 19 -2.38 19.61 8.42
C SER A 19 -3.09 18.27 8.64
N SER A 20 -4.25 18.29 9.32
CA SER A 20 -5.08 17.10 9.52
C SER A 20 -5.63 16.56 8.21
N VAL A 21 -6.06 17.43 7.30
CA VAL A 21 -6.53 17.02 5.96
C VAL A 21 -5.40 16.36 5.18
N LYS A 22 -4.22 16.99 5.14
CA LYS A 22 -3.04 16.42 4.46
C LYS A 22 -2.61 15.06 5.02
N ARG A 23 -2.73 14.86 6.34
CA ARG A 23 -2.46 13.56 6.97
C ARG A 23 -3.41 12.48 6.44
N CYS A 24 -4.71 12.78 6.38
CA CYS A 24 -5.70 11.86 5.81
C CYS A 24 -5.46 11.60 4.32
N ASP A 25 -5.10 12.63 3.54
CA ASP A 25 -4.80 12.48 2.11
C ASP A 25 -3.60 11.54 1.87
N GLU A 26 -2.56 11.62 2.71
CA GLU A 26 -1.42 10.69 2.65
C GLU A 26 -1.79 9.26 3.03
N LEU A 27 -2.65 9.07 4.04
CA LEU A 27 -3.15 7.74 4.38
C LEU A 27 -3.98 7.14 3.25
N GLU A 28 -4.83 7.96 2.62
CA GLU A 28 -5.60 7.54 1.46
C GLU A 28 -4.67 7.13 0.30
N ARG A 29 -3.59 7.88 0.04
CA ARG A 29 -2.56 7.51 -0.95
C ARG A 29 -2.01 6.11 -0.68
N LYS A 30 -1.65 5.80 0.58
CA LYS A 30 -1.13 4.48 0.98
C LYS A 30 -2.15 3.37 0.80
N ILE A 31 -3.40 3.60 1.19
CA ILE A 31 -4.50 2.63 1.02
C ILE A 31 -4.75 2.33 -0.47
N ARG A 32 -4.69 3.35 -1.33
CA ARG A 32 -4.79 3.17 -2.79
C ARG A 32 -3.64 2.33 -3.33
N PHE A 33 -2.41 2.54 -2.85
CA PHE A 33 -1.26 1.72 -3.20
C PHE A 33 -1.49 0.24 -2.82
N PHE A 34 -1.94 -0.05 -1.60
CA PHE A 34 -2.24 -1.42 -1.18
C PHE A 34 -3.37 -2.05 -1.99
N THR A 35 -4.42 -1.30 -2.30
CA THR A 35 -5.51 -1.79 -3.15
C THR A 35 -4.98 -2.19 -4.52
N ALA A 36 -4.12 -1.37 -5.14
CA ALA A 36 -3.52 -1.67 -6.43
C ALA A 36 -2.61 -2.90 -6.39
N GLU A 37 -1.81 -3.08 -5.33
CA GLU A 37 -0.98 -4.29 -5.17
C GLU A 37 -1.83 -5.55 -4.95
N ILE A 38 -2.88 -5.48 -4.12
CA ILE A 38 -3.83 -6.59 -3.91
C ILE A 38 -4.46 -7.01 -5.24
N ASP A 39 -4.92 -6.04 -6.04
CA ASP A 39 -5.52 -6.27 -7.35
C ASP A 39 -4.50 -6.88 -8.32
N LYS A 40 -3.25 -6.40 -8.32
CA LYS A 40 -2.15 -6.92 -9.14
C LYS A 40 -1.84 -8.40 -8.85
N PHE A 41 -1.92 -8.82 -7.59
CA PHE A 41 -1.70 -10.21 -7.20
C PHE A 41 -2.98 -11.07 -7.21
N GLY A 42 -4.14 -10.49 -7.54
CA GLY A 42 -5.42 -11.20 -7.58
C GLY A 42 -5.84 -11.74 -6.21
N LEU A 43 -5.44 -11.09 -5.12
CA LEU A 43 -5.72 -11.54 -3.78
C LEU A 43 -7.20 -11.29 -3.42
N PRO A 44 -7.89 -12.24 -2.78
CA PRO A 44 -9.27 -12.03 -2.36
C PRO A 44 -9.31 -10.95 -1.27
N ARG A 45 -10.08 -9.88 -1.52
CA ARG A 45 -10.35 -8.86 -0.50
C ARG A 45 -11.30 -9.43 0.54
N SER A 46 -10.91 -9.42 1.81
CA SER A 46 -11.84 -9.73 2.91
C SER A 46 -12.94 -8.66 2.89
N SER A 47 -14.11 -9.06 2.40
CA SER A 47 -15.27 -8.18 2.17
C SER A 47 -16.33 -8.35 3.25
N GLU A 48 -16.00 -8.98 4.37
CA GLU A 48 -17.00 -9.51 5.30
C GLU A 48 -17.43 -8.53 6.39
N THR A 49 -16.73 -7.42 6.60
CA THR A 49 -17.12 -6.44 7.63
C THR A 49 -17.73 -5.22 6.97
N THR A 50 -19.02 -5.00 7.22
CA THR A 50 -19.67 -3.74 6.82
C THR A 50 -19.10 -2.58 7.63
N VAL A 51 -19.14 -1.37 7.06
CA VAL A 51 -18.68 -0.15 7.76
C VAL A 51 -19.42 0.01 9.10
N ASP A 52 -20.69 -0.36 9.15
CA ASP A 52 -21.51 -0.27 10.36
C ASP A 52 -21.03 -1.23 11.46
N GLU A 53 -20.63 -2.45 11.11
CA GLU A 53 -20.06 -3.42 12.08
C GLU A 53 -18.69 -2.99 12.58
N PHE A 54 -17.86 -2.41 11.72
CA PHE A 54 -16.57 -1.84 12.11
C PHE A 54 -16.74 -0.68 13.10
N MET A 55 -17.64 0.26 12.77
CA MET A 55 -17.96 1.40 13.63
C MET A 55 -18.54 0.96 14.98
N ALA A 56 -19.35 -0.11 15.00
CA ALA A 56 -19.90 -0.66 16.24
C ALA A 56 -18.81 -1.31 17.13
N ALA A 57 -17.83 -2.00 16.53
CA ALA A 57 -16.70 -2.58 17.25
C ALA A 57 -15.78 -1.49 17.84
N GLU A 58 -15.43 -0.47 17.05
CA GLU A 58 -14.65 0.68 17.52
C GLU A 58 -15.37 1.47 18.61
N ALA A 59 -16.68 1.64 18.50
CA ALA A 59 -17.49 2.29 19.52
C ALA A 59 -17.57 1.51 20.84
N ALA A 60 -17.17 0.24 20.87
CA ALA A 60 -17.03 -0.52 22.11
C ALA A 60 -15.64 -0.36 22.76
N GLU A 61 -14.61 -0.02 21.98
CA GLU A 61 -13.21 0.14 22.43
C GLU A 61 -12.84 1.57 22.88
N GLN A 62 -13.80 2.31 23.45
CA GLN A 62 -13.82 3.75 23.81
C GLN A 62 -12.64 4.36 24.62
N GLN A 63 -11.53 3.65 24.83
CA GLN A 63 -10.37 4.15 25.58
C GLN A 63 -9.35 4.93 24.74
N LYS A 64 -9.35 4.82 23.40
CA LYS A 64 -8.39 5.54 22.56
C LYS A 64 -9.01 6.79 21.93
N THR A 65 -8.39 7.94 22.13
CA THR A 65 -8.76 9.18 21.42
C THR A 65 -8.60 8.98 19.91
N ALA A 66 -9.51 9.52 19.10
CA ALA A 66 -9.44 9.45 17.63
C ALA A 66 -8.07 9.88 17.05
N VAL A 67 -7.42 10.85 17.70
CA VAL A 67 -6.05 11.29 17.34
C VAL A 67 -5.03 10.18 17.50
N HIS A 68 -5.09 9.42 18.60
CA HIS A 68 -4.16 8.33 18.86
C HIS A 68 -4.37 7.18 17.88
N MET A 69 -5.62 6.85 17.55
CA MET A 69 -5.93 5.83 16.54
C MET A 69 -5.37 6.22 15.17
N LEU A 70 -5.54 7.48 14.77
CA LEU A 70 -4.95 8.01 13.54
C LEU A 70 -3.42 7.90 13.52
N GLU A 71 -2.75 8.26 14.62
CA GLU A 71 -1.29 8.14 14.73
C GLU A 71 -0.81 6.69 14.64
N THR A 72 -1.52 5.76 15.28
CA THR A 72 -1.24 4.32 15.16
C THR A 72 -1.37 3.84 13.73
N TYR A 73 -2.47 4.16 13.05
CA TYR A 73 -2.68 3.78 11.65
C TYR A 73 -1.65 4.41 10.71
N GLU A 74 -1.22 5.65 10.95
CA GLU A 74 -0.16 6.28 10.16
C GLU A 74 1.17 5.54 10.25
N ALA A 75 1.54 5.11 11.45
CA ALA A 75 2.75 4.33 11.69
C ALA A 75 2.65 2.95 11.02
N GLU A 76 1.57 2.21 11.27
CA GLU A 76 1.35 0.87 10.72
C GLU A 76 1.31 0.88 9.18
N LEU A 77 0.54 1.79 8.57
CA LEU A 77 0.47 1.92 7.12
C LEU A 77 1.81 2.36 6.51
N GLY A 78 2.58 3.20 7.22
CA GLY A 78 3.92 3.61 6.79
C GLY A 78 4.93 2.48 6.80
N GLU A 79 4.94 1.68 7.86
CA GLU A 79 5.82 0.51 7.96
C GLU A 79 5.46 -0.54 6.91
N ALA A 80 4.17 -0.85 6.75
CA ALA A 80 3.69 -1.80 5.74
C ALA A 80 4.02 -1.35 4.30
N GLU A 81 3.91 -0.06 3.99
CA GLU A 81 4.29 0.49 2.67
C GLU A 81 5.78 0.29 2.42
N SER A 82 6.64 0.61 3.38
CA SER A 82 8.09 0.44 3.26
C SER A 82 8.46 -1.03 3.02
N GLN A 83 7.88 -1.94 3.80
CA GLN A 83 8.13 -3.38 3.67
C GLN A 83 7.69 -3.91 2.30
N LEU A 84 6.54 -3.48 1.79
CA LEU A 84 6.05 -3.91 0.48
C LEU A 84 6.92 -3.38 -0.66
N LEU A 85 7.39 -2.13 -0.58
CA LEU A 85 8.30 -1.57 -1.58
C LEU A 85 9.63 -2.34 -1.61
N GLU A 86 10.20 -2.65 -0.44
CA GLU A 86 11.41 -3.46 -0.34
C GLU A 86 11.19 -4.86 -0.93
N LEU A 87 10.10 -5.53 -0.58
CA LEU A 87 9.77 -6.86 -1.09
C LEU A 87 9.60 -6.87 -2.61
N ASN A 88 8.95 -5.85 -3.17
CA ASN A 88 8.77 -5.70 -4.62
C ASN A 88 10.14 -5.56 -5.30
N SER A 89 11.05 -4.74 -4.73
CA SER A 89 12.41 -4.59 -5.24
C SER A 89 13.22 -5.89 -5.18
N TYR A 90 13.03 -6.71 -4.15
CA TYR A 90 13.69 -8.01 -4.04
C TYR A 90 13.10 -9.03 -5.02
N SER A 91 11.79 -9.02 -5.23
CA SER A 91 11.12 -9.88 -6.20
C SER A 91 11.58 -9.59 -7.63
N GLU A 92 11.70 -8.31 -8.00
CA GLU A 92 12.21 -7.90 -9.31
C GLU A 92 13.65 -8.36 -9.53
N LYS A 93 14.55 -8.08 -8.57
CA LYS A 93 15.95 -8.52 -8.62
C LYS A 93 16.07 -10.03 -8.73
N LEU A 94 15.31 -10.77 -7.92
CA LEU A 94 15.35 -12.23 -7.94
C LEU A 94 14.87 -12.80 -9.28
N THR A 95 13.83 -12.21 -9.86
CA THR A 95 13.29 -12.60 -11.16
C THR A 95 14.32 -12.35 -12.27
N GLN A 96 15.00 -11.20 -12.25
CA GLN A 96 16.05 -10.88 -13.21
C GLN A 96 17.21 -11.89 -13.11
N GLU A 97 17.77 -12.07 -11.92
CA GLU A 97 18.89 -13.00 -11.67
C GLU A 97 18.55 -14.45 -12.04
N TYR A 98 17.30 -14.86 -11.81
CA TYR A 98 16.81 -16.17 -12.20
C TYR A 98 16.76 -16.31 -13.74
N ASN A 99 16.19 -15.33 -14.44
CA ASN A 99 16.10 -15.35 -15.90
C ASN A 99 17.48 -15.37 -16.55
N GLU A 100 18.43 -14.55 -16.06
CA GLU A 100 19.82 -14.54 -16.56
C GLU A 100 20.49 -15.92 -16.41
N LYS A 101 20.25 -16.62 -15.30
CA LYS A 101 20.76 -17.99 -15.10
C LYS A 101 20.10 -19.02 -16.01
N VAL A 102 18.79 -18.92 -16.22
CA VAL A 102 18.06 -19.81 -17.14
C VAL A 102 18.54 -19.61 -18.57
N GLU A 103 18.72 -18.36 -19.01
CA GLU A 103 19.25 -18.05 -20.35
C GLU A 103 20.67 -18.61 -20.52
N LEU A 104 21.53 -18.44 -19.52
CA LEU A 104 22.88 -19.02 -19.56
C LEU A 104 22.85 -20.55 -19.63
N GLN A 105 21.97 -21.20 -18.86
CA GLN A 105 21.79 -22.65 -18.91
C GLN A 105 21.36 -23.11 -20.31
N GLU A 106 20.40 -22.43 -20.92
CA GLU A 106 19.92 -22.75 -22.27
C GLU A 106 21.00 -22.56 -23.34
N VAL A 107 21.83 -21.51 -23.23
CA VAL A 107 22.98 -21.29 -24.11
C VAL A 107 23.98 -22.45 -23.99
N LEU A 108 24.27 -22.90 -22.77
CA LEU A 108 25.21 -24.00 -22.54
C LEU A 108 24.70 -25.32 -23.13
N ILE A 109 23.42 -25.65 -22.93
CA ILE A 109 22.79 -26.86 -23.48
C ILE A 109 22.82 -26.85 -25.01
N LYS A 110 22.41 -25.74 -25.64
CA LYS A 110 22.43 -25.61 -27.10
C LYS A 110 23.84 -25.67 -27.66
N SER A 111 24.80 -25.04 -27.00
CA SER A 111 26.22 -25.08 -27.40
C SER A 111 26.76 -26.50 -27.32
N GLN A 112 26.43 -27.26 -26.27
CA GLN A 112 26.82 -28.67 -26.18
C GLN A 112 26.29 -29.48 -27.39
N SER A 113 24.99 -29.33 -27.72
CA SER A 113 24.43 -30.03 -28.88
C SER A 113 25.07 -29.63 -30.21
N PHE A 114 25.53 -28.38 -30.33
CA PHE A 114 26.28 -27.91 -31.50
C PHE A 114 27.65 -28.59 -31.59
N PHE A 115 28.38 -28.69 -30.48
CA PHE A 115 29.69 -29.34 -30.42
C PHE A 115 29.63 -30.88 -30.48
N GLU A 116 28.48 -31.51 -30.27
CA GLU A 116 28.30 -32.97 -30.45
C GLU A 116 27.96 -33.39 -31.90
N MET A 117 27.64 -32.43 -32.79
CA MET A 117 27.35 -32.71 -34.21
C MET A 117 28.57 -32.58 -35.15
N ASP A 118 29.72 -32.11 -34.67
CA ASP A 118 31.02 -32.11 -35.37
C ASP A 118 31.89 -33.30 -34.91
#